data_AF-A0A7J9ATR7-F1
#
_entry.id   AF-A0A7J9ATR7-F1
#
_cell.length_a   1.000
_cell.length_b   1.000
_cell.length_c   1.000
_cell.angle_alpha   90.00
_cell.angle_beta   90.00
_cell.angle_gamma   90.00
#
_symmetry.space_group_name_H-M   'P 1'
#
loop_
_entity.id
_entity.type
_entity.pdbx_description
1 polymer ?
#
loop_
_entity_poly.entity_id
_entity_poly.type
_entity_poly.pdbx_seq_one_letter_code
_entity_poly.pdbx_strand_id
1 'polypeptide(L)' 'MIDLGTGNNNKINWALKDKQEFIDIIETVYRGARKGRGLVIAPK' A
#
# COMPACT_ATOMS: atom_id res chain seq x y z
N MET A 1 2.05 -3.48 6.63
CA MET A 1 1.61 -2.07 6.67
C MET A 1 2.09 -1.37 5.40
N ILE A 2 1.43 -0.28 4.98
CA ILE A 2 1.83 0.53 3.82
C ILE A 2 1.78 2.02 4.18
N ASP A 3 2.84 2.75 3.86
CA ASP A 3 2.88 4.20 3.99
C ASP A 3 2.29 4.85 2.74
N LEU A 4 1.17 5.54 2.94
CA LEU A 4 0.38 6.23 1.92
C LEU A 4 0.46 7.76 2.08
N GLY A 5 1.34 8.27 2.96
CA GLY A 5 1.45 9.70 3.25
C GLY A 5 0.29 10.29 4.07
N THR A 6 -0.61 9.45 4.58
CA THR A 6 -1.79 9.87 5.36
C THR A 6 -1.55 9.93 6.86
N GLY A 7 -0.36 9.50 7.32
CA GLY A 7 -0.03 9.35 8.73
C GLY A 7 -0.62 8.11 9.40
N ASN A 8 -1.40 7.29 8.68
CA ASN A 8 -1.92 6.01 9.16
C ASN A 8 -1.57 4.86 8.22
N ASN A 9 -0.58 4.06 8.60
CA ASN A 9 -0.03 3.00 7.76
C ASN A 9 -0.74 1.64 7.93
N ASN A 10 -1.74 1.59 8.81
CA ASN A 10 -2.40 0.36 9.20
C ASN A 10 -3.59 0.00 8.32
N LYS A 11 -4.26 0.99 7.73
CA LYS A 11 -5.47 0.78 6.92
C LYS A 11 -5.70 1.91 5.93
N ILE A 12 -6.33 1.57 4.81
CA ILE A 12 -6.94 2.52 3.88
C ILE A 12 -8.38 2.74 4.37
N ASN A 13 -8.73 3.98 4.70
CA ASN A 13 -10.03 4.36 5.26
C ASN A 13 -10.80 5.36 4.39
N TRP A 14 -10.43 5.49 3.12
CA TRP A 14 -11.13 6.30 2.12
C TRP A 14 -11.41 5.46 0.86
N ALA A 15 -12.29 5.97 0.00
CA ALA A 15 -12.59 5.32 -1.26
C ALA A 15 -11.49 5.61 -2.30
N LEU A 16 -10.90 4.54 -2.85
CA LEU A 16 -10.04 4.61 -4.03
C LEU A 16 -10.91 4.70 -5.27
N LYS A 17 -10.59 5.64 -6.17
CA LYS A 17 -11.35 5.88 -7.41
C LYS A 17 -10.73 5.18 -8.61
N ASP A 18 -9.41 5.00 -8.59
CA ASP A 18 -8.67 4.34 -9.65
C ASP A 18 -8.45 2.86 -9.31
N LYS A 19 -8.85 2.00 -10.25
CA LYS A 19 -8.64 0.56 -10.15
C LYS A 19 -7.15 0.21 -10.26
N GLN A 20 -6.39 0.93 -11.10
CA GLN A 20 -4.98 0.65 -11.30
C GLN A 20 -4.18 0.99 -10.04
N GLU A 21 -4.45 2.13 -9.42
CA GLU A 21 -3.89 2.51 -8.11
C GLU A 21 -4.06 1.40 -7.06
N PHE A 22 -5.26 0.80 -6.99
CA PHE A 22 -5.49 -0.30 -6.04
C PHE A 22 -4.69 -1.56 -6.36
N ILE A 23 -4.53 -1.90 -7.65
CA ILE A 23 -3.71 -3.03 -8.10
C ILE A 23 -2.24 -2.80 -7.72
N ASP A 24 -1.72 -1.61 -7.99
CA ASP A 24 -0.32 -1.25 -7.73
C ASP A 24 0.00 -1.25 -6.22
N ILE A 25 -0.95 -0.78 -5.40
CA ILE A 25 -0.89 -0.87 -3.93
C ILE A 25 -0.79 -2.33 -3.48
N ILE A 26 -1.66 -3.22 -3.98
CA ILE A 26 -1.64 -4.64 -3.61
C ILE A 26 -0.32 -5.28 -4.03
N GLU A 27 0.14 -5.02 -5.25
CA GLU A 27 1.38 -5.57 -5.78
C GLU A 27 2.59 -5.14 -4.92
N THR A 28 2.64 -3.87 -4.53
CA THR A 28 3.70 -3.32 -3.69
C THR A 28 3.73 -3.97 -2.32
N VAL A 29 2.57 -4.13 -1.68
CA VAL A 29 2.44 -4.87 -0.41
C VAL A 29 2.89 -6.31 -0.56
N TYR A 30 2.41 -7.02 -1.59
CA TYR A 30 2.75 -8.42 -1.84
C TYR A 30 4.27 -8.61 -2.02
N ARG A 31 4.91 -7.80 -2.87
CA ARG A 31 6.35 -7.87 -3.14
C ARG A 31 7.18 -7.58 -1.88
N GLY A 32 6.75 -6.63 -1.05
CA GLY A 32 7.44 -6.31 0.21
C GLY A 32 7.25 -7.38 1.28
N ALA A 33 6.03 -7.88 1.45
CA ALA A 33 5.71 -8.95 2.40
C ALA A 33 6.48 -10.24 2.08
N ARG A 34 6.60 -10.61 0.79
CA ARG A 34 7.43 -11.75 0.36
C ARG A 34 8.92 -11.62 0.70
N LYS A 35 9.40 -10.40 0.94
CA LYS A 35 10.77 -10.11 1.39
C LYS A 35 10.87 -9.94 2.91
N GLY A 36 9.80 -10.24 3.66
CA GLY A 36 9.76 -10.10 5.11
C GLY A 36 9.63 -8.66 5.62
N ARG A 37 9.23 -7.71 4.77
CA ARG A 37 9.07 -6.29 5.20
C ARG A 37 7.74 -6.10 5.93
N GLY A 38 7.78 -5.55 7.15
CA GLY A 38 6.58 -5.19 7.92
C GLY A 38 5.89 -3.90 7.46
N LEU A 39 6.63 -3.02 6.80
CA LEU A 39 6.16 -1.74 6.23
C LEU A 39 6.71 -1.59 4.81
N VAL A 40 5.83 -1.22 3.88
CA VAL A 40 6.18 -0.84 2.50
C VAL A 40 5.76 0.61 2.24
N ILE A 41 6.33 1.24 1.23
CA ILE A 41 5.99 2.61 0.81
C ILE A 41 5.16 2.50 -0.45
N ALA A 42 4.09 3.28 -0.58
CA ALA A 42 3.27 3.30 -1.78
C ALA A 42 4.08 3.60 -3.05
N PRO A 43 3.69 3.03 -4.19
CA PRO A 43 4.23 3.44 -5.48
C PRO A 43 3.89 4.93 -5.71
N LYS A 44 4.81 5.64 -6.36
CA LYS A 44 4.59 7.04 -6.75
C LYS A 44 3.51 7.17 -7.80
#